data_AF-A0A6V7J5Y5-F1
#
_entry.id   AF-A0A6V7J5Y5-F1
#
_cell.length_a   1.000
_cell.length_b   1.000
_cell.length_c   1.000
_cell.angle_alpha   90.00
_cell.angle_beta   90.00
_cell.angle_gamma   90.00
#
_symmetry.space_group_name_H-M   'P 1'
#
loop_
_entity.id
_entity.type
_entity.pdbx_description
1 polymer ?
#
loop_
_entity_poly.entity_id
_entity_poly.type
_entity_poly.pdbx_seq_one_letter_code
_entity_poly.pdbx_strand_id
1 'polypeptide(L)'
;GPVIIASSQGGVNIEEVAATNPGAIMYEPIDIEKGITKDQAERIAEKLGLGNVKDYIGKIILNLYDMFLKKDALLLEVNPLAEDIQGN
;
A
#
# COMPACT_ATOMS: atom_id res chain seq x y z
N GLY A 1 3.31 8.94 -13.13
CA GLY A 1 3.45 9.33 -11.72
C GLY A 1 3.92 8.14 -10.92
N PRO A 2 4.09 8.30 -9.59
CA PRO A 2 4.33 7.19 -8.68
C PRO A 2 3.25 6.10 -8.84
N VAL A 3 3.59 4.88 -8.43
CA VAL A 3 2.65 3.76 -8.35
C VAL A 3 2.77 3.15 -6.96
N ILE A 4 1.63 2.84 -6.34
CA ILE A 4 1.62 2.03 -5.14
C ILE A 4 1.42 0.57 -5.55
N ILE A 5 2.31 -0.28 -5.06
CA ILE A 5 2.26 -1.73 -5.26
C ILE A 5 1.91 -2.35 -3.91
N ALA A 6 0.89 -3.20 -3.88
CA ALA A 6 0.40 -3.81 -2.65
C ALA A 6 0.00 -5.27 -2.89
N SER A 7 0.20 -6.13 -1.89
CA SER A 7 -0.26 -7.52 -1.91
C SER A 7 -0.70 -7.97 -0.52
N SER A 8 -1.77 -8.75 -0.45
CA SER A 8 -2.21 -9.42 0.78
C SER A 8 -1.28 -10.57 1.19
N GLN A 9 -0.32 -10.95 0.35
CA GLN A 9 0.72 -11.91 0.68
C GLN A 9 1.95 -11.19 1.25
N GLY A 10 1.86 -10.80 2.53
CA GLY A 10 2.99 -10.19 3.26
C GLY A 10 4.06 -11.20 3.66
N GLY A 11 5.29 -10.72 3.93
CA GLY A 11 6.40 -11.56 4.41
C GLY A 11 7.07 -12.44 3.36
N VAL A 12 6.66 -12.30 2.09
CA VAL A 12 7.30 -12.89 0.91
C VAL A 12 7.82 -11.78 -0.01
N ASN A 13 8.76 -12.13 -0.88
CA ASN A 13 9.33 -11.21 -1.85
C ASN A 13 8.28 -10.87 -2.92
N ILE A 14 8.06 -9.58 -3.19
CA ILE A 14 6.97 -9.13 -4.06
C ILE A 14 7.20 -9.53 -5.52
N GLU A 15 8.45 -9.65 -5.96
CA GLU A 15 8.79 -10.12 -7.30
C GLU A 15 8.44 -11.60 -7.49
N GLU A 16 8.60 -12.43 -6.47
CA GLU A 16 8.17 -13.84 -6.50
C GLU A 16 6.64 -13.96 -6.58
N VAL A 17 5.92 -13.13 -5.82
CA VAL A 17 4.45 -13.08 -5.89
C VAL A 17 4.01 -12.64 -7.30
N ALA A 18 4.70 -11.69 -7.91
CA ALA A 18 4.39 -11.23 -9.27
C ALA A 18 4.56 -12.34 -10.31
N ALA A 19 5.58 -13.19 -10.15
CA ALA A 19 5.88 -14.28 -11.06
C ALA A 19 4.91 -15.47 -10.89
N THR A 20 4.53 -15.80 -9.66
CA THR A 20 3.77 -17.01 -9.33
C THR A 20 2.27 -16.78 -9.20
N ASN A 21 1.86 -15.61 -8.72
CA ASN A 21 0.47 -15.23 -8.51
C ASN A 21 0.25 -13.73 -8.78
N PRO A 22 0.36 -13.27 -10.05
CA PRO A 22 0.21 -11.85 -10.39
C PRO A 22 -1.13 -11.25 -9.99
N GLY A 23 -2.19 -12.07 -9.86
CA GLY A 23 -3.51 -11.63 -9.40
C GLY A 23 -3.56 -11.24 -7.91
N ALA A 24 -2.54 -11.60 -7.12
CA ALA A 24 -2.40 -11.18 -5.73
C ALA A 24 -1.74 -9.80 -5.58
N ILE A 25 -1.34 -9.16 -6.70
CA ILE A 25 -0.73 -7.83 -6.69
C ILE A 25 -1.75 -6.80 -7.18
N MET A 26 -1.85 -5.72 -6.43
CA MET A 26 -2.52 -4.49 -6.83
C MET A 26 -1.48 -3.46 -7.26
N TYR A 27 -1.75 -2.82 -8.40
CA TYR A 27 -1.05 -1.63 -8.85
C TYR A 27 -2.05 -0.47 -8.83
N GLU A 28 -1.80 0.55 -8.01
CA GLU A 28 -2.62 1.76 -7.92
C GLU A 28 -1.80 2.96 -8.42
N PRO A 29 -2.02 3.40 -9.67
CA PRO A 29 -1.33 4.56 -10.23
C PRO A 29 -1.71 5.85 -9.51
N ILE A 30 -0.72 6.71 -9.26
CA ILE A 30 -0.92 8.01 -8.61
C ILE A 30 -0.72 9.14 -9.62
N ASP A 31 -1.72 10.02 -9.68
CA ASP A 31 -1.66 11.30 -10.39
C ASP A 31 -0.72 12.24 -9.61
N ILE A 32 0.26 12.83 -10.29
CA ILE A 32 1.28 13.66 -9.63
C ILE A 32 0.77 15.04 -9.21
N GLU A 33 -0.26 15.55 -9.87
CA GLU A 33 -0.83 16.86 -9.54
C GLU A 33 -1.78 16.74 -8.36
N LYS A 34 -2.56 15.64 -8.30
CA LYS A 34 -3.53 15.39 -7.23
C LYS A 34 -2.94 14.67 -6.03
N GLY A 35 -1.90 13.86 -6.24
CA GLY A 35 -1.41 12.91 -5.26
C GLY A 35 -2.38 11.74 -5.04
N ILE A 36 -2.09 10.93 -4.02
CA ILE A 36 -2.98 9.84 -3.60
C ILE A 36 -4.23 10.41 -2.93
N THR A 37 -5.40 9.87 -3.27
CA THR A 37 -6.66 10.23 -2.59
C THR A 37 -6.99 9.28 -1.44
N LYS A 38 -7.83 9.76 -0.51
CA LYS A 38 -8.36 8.91 0.57
C LYS A 38 -9.07 7.67 0.04
N ASP A 39 -9.89 7.81 -1.01
CA ASP A 39 -10.60 6.69 -1.62
C ASP A 39 -9.66 5.65 -2.25
N GLN A 40 -8.55 6.10 -2.85
CA GLN A 40 -7.50 5.19 -3.33
C GLN A 40 -6.85 4.43 -2.17
N ALA A 41 -6.51 5.13 -1.09
CA ALA A 41 -5.88 4.55 0.09
C ALA A 41 -6.78 3.51 0.78
N GLU A 42 -8.08 3.80 0.93
CA GLU A 42 -9.04 2.85 1.50
C GLU A 42 -9.27 1.63 0.59
N ARG A 43 -9.31 1.83 -0.73
CA ARG A 43 -9.40 0.72 -1.69
C ARG A 43 -8.20 -0.22 -1.60
N ILE A 44 -6.99 0.33 -1.40
CA ILE A 44 -5.79 -0.49 -1.17
C ILE A 44 -5.95 -1.30 0.13
N ALA A 45 -6.43 -0.68 1.21
CA ALA A 45 -6.66 -1.37 2.47
C ALA A 45 -7.66 -2.54 2.35
N GLU A 46 -8.77 -2.34 1.63
CA GLU A 46 -9.74 -3.40 1.34
C GLU A 46 -9.10 -4.57 0.57
N LYS A 47 -8.21 -4.27 -0.37
CA LYS A 47 -7.50 -5.27 -1.19
C LYS A 47 -6.42 -6.04 -0.46
N LEU A 48 -5.84 -5.42 0.57
CA LEU A 48 -4.94 -6.10 1.52
C LEU A 48 -5.68 -7.04 2.48
N GLY A 49 -7.02 -7.07 2.45
CA GLY A 49 -7.83 -7.83 3.39
C GLY A 49 -8.02 -7.12 4.74
N LEU A 50 -7.61 -5.85 4.84
CA LEU A 50 -7.67 -5.04 6.06
C LEU A 50 -8.89 -4.09 6.06
N GLY A 51 -9.99 -4.52 5.44
CA GLY A 51 -11.20 -3.71 5.26
C GLY A 51 -11.84 -3.24 6.58
N ASN A 52 -11.69 -4.03 7.65
CA ASN A 52 -12.23 -3.70 8.98
C ASN A 52 -11.52 -2.50 9.63
N VAL A 53 -10.28 -2.21 9.23
CA VAL A 53 -9.44 -1.12 9.74
C VAL A 53 -9.03 -0.15 8.61
N LYS A 54 -9.82 -0.09 7.52
CA LYS A 54 -9.46 0.64 6.31
C LYS A 54 -9.17 2.13 6.52
N ASP A 55 -9.88 2.78 7.44
CA ASP A 55 -9.64 4.19 7.77
C ASP A 55 -8.26 4.41 8.39
N TYR A 56 -7.79 3.44 9.18
CA TYR A 56 -6.49 3.47 9.83
C TYR A 56 -5.37 3.17 8.83
N ILE A 57 -5.51 2.08 8.06
CA ILE A 57 -4.56 1.72 7.00
C ILE A 57 -4.49 2.80 5.92
N GLY A 58 -5.63 3.38 5.54
CA GLY A 58 -5.69 4.50 4.61
C GLY A 58 -4.85 5.68 5.08
N LYS A 59 -4.93 6.05 6.37
CA LYS A 59 -4.07 7.10 6.96
C LYS A 59 -2.58 6.73 6.90
N ILE A 60 -2.23 5.48 7.17
CA ILE A 60 -0.83 5.02 7.03
C ILE A 60 -0.35 5.22 5.59
N ILE A 61 -1.12 4.76 4.60
CA ILE A 61 -0.76 4.88 3.18
C ILE A 61 -0.59 6.36 2.77
N LEU A 62 -1.52 7.24 3.19
CA LEU A 62 -1.41 8.69 2.94
C LEU A 62 -0.11 9.26 3.54
N ASN A 63 0.23 8.89 4.77
CA ASN A 63 1.45 9.34 5.45
C ASN A 63 2.73 8.79 4.79
N LEU A 64 2.71 7.53 4.34
CA LEU A 64 3.84 6.94 3.62
C LEU A 64 4.08 7.64 2.28
N TYR A 65 3.01 7.99 1.55
CA TYR A 65 3.12 8.75 0.31
C TYR A 65 3.67 10.17 0.56
N ASP A 66 3.20 10.86 1.60
CA ASP A 66 3.73 12.16 2.01
C ASP A 66 5.22 12.06 2.39
N MET A 67 5.62 11.01 3.11
CA MET A 67 7.02 10.75 3.43
C MET A 67 7.87 10.49 2.18
N PHE A 68 7.36 9.68 1.25
CA PHE A 68 8.00 9.39 -0.03
C PHE A 68 8.33 10.69 -0.79
N LEU A 69 7.38 11.62 -0.87
CA LEU A 69 7.59 12.93 -1.50
C LEU A 69 8.59 13.79 -0.72
N LYS A 70 8.41 13.92 0.61
CA LYS A 70 9.26 14.77 1.46
C LYS A 70 10.72 14.35 1.51
N LYS A 71 11.01 13.09 1.19
CA LYS A 71 12.36 12.51 1.21
C LYS A 71 12.98 12.39 -0.17
N ASP A 72 12.29 12.87 -1.22
CA ASP A 72 12.70 12.70 -2.61
C ASP A 72 13.07 11.23 -2.90
N ALA A 73 12.28 10.29 -2.34
CA ALA A 73 12.59 8.88 -2.40
C ALA A 73 12.30 8.31 -3.79
N LEU A 74 13.09 7.34 -4.23
CA LEU A 74 12.81 6.56 -5.45
C LEU A 74 11.90 5.37 -5.18
N LEU A 75 12.01 4.80 -3.97
CA LEU A 75 11.25 3.66 -3.51
C LEU A 75 11.06 3.76 -1.99
N LEU A 76 9.87 3.41 -1.54
CA LEU A 76 9.55 3.20 -0.13
C LEU A 76 8.85 1.85 -0.05
N GLU A 77 9.43 0.92 0.70
CA GLU A 77 8.88 -0.42 0.91
C GLU A 77 8.61 -0.65 2.39
N VAL A 78 7.43 -1.21 2.69
CA VAL A 78 7.06 -1.72 4.01
C VAL A 78 6.70 -3.19 3.85
N ASN A 79 7.55 -4.08 4.36
CA ASN A 79 7.34 -5.52 4.31
C ASN A 79 7.87 -6.21 5.60
N PRO A 80 7.00 -6.73 6.48
CA PRO A 80 5.53 -6.74 6.39
C PRO A 80 4.87 -5.44 6.86
N LEU A 81 3.69 -5.14 6.32
CA LEU A 81 2.69 -4.31 6.98
C LEU A 81 1.76 -5.25 7.76
N ALA A 82 1.63 -5.06 9.08
CA ALA A 82 0.93 -5.99 9.96
C ALA A 82 0.03 -5.26 10.98
N GLU A 83 -1.01 -5.95 11.41
CA GLU A 83 -1.92 -5.59 12.50
C GLU A 83 -1.55 -6.43 13.74
N ASP A 84 -1.56 -5.84 14.93
CA ASP A 84 -1.33 -6.57 16.17
C ASP A 84 -2.59 -7.32 16.68
N ILE A 85 -2.46 -8.12 17.75
CA ILE A 85 -3.59 -8.89 18.32
C ILE A 85 -4.72 -8.01 18.89
N GLN A 86 -4.48 -6.70 19.02
CA GLN A 86 -5.45 -5.72 19.53
C GLN A 86 -6.13 -4.95 18.39
N GLY A 87 -5.73 -5.18 17.14
CA GLY A 87 -6.28 -4.51 15.97
C GLY A 87 -5.68 -3.13 15.69
N ASN A 88 -4.44 -2.90 16.14
CA ASN A 88 -3.68 -1.67 15.87
C ASN A 88 -2.68 -1.84 14.74
#